data_AF-A0A919N4N7-F1
#
_entry.id   AF-A0A919N4N7-F1
#
_cell.length_a   1.000
_cell.length_b   1.000
_cell.length_c   1.000
_cell.angle_alpha   90.00
_cell.angle_beta   90.00
_cell.angle_gamma   90.00
#
_symmetry.space_group_name_H-M   'P 1'
#
loop_
_entity.id
_entity.type
_entity.pdbx_description
1 polymer ?
#
loop_
_entity_poly.entity_id
_entity_poly.type
_entity_poly.pdbx_seq_one_letter_code
_entity_poly.pdbx_strand_id
1 'polypeptide(L)'
;MSLSSMAEDAALRLQGTPGVSPRAAAATAAAVTAEEMAKGAPPADAKTAGENAARSASGTSVAGSVLTQLVKYVPTETISVYLAVQAALGTVTAPPGRAECQADFTSRWVWLVLLGVATVLLTLGLSYRSQKQVAPDSRFRVPLVEPAAAASAYLIWALSLPTTPLKDFCSYDARAWGPVLLLAGTTIIATTAYVFGKTITWQKVLQEDGDR
;
A
#
# COMPACT_ATOMS: atom_id res chain seq x y z
N MET A 1 -21.44 23.41 -20.08
CA MET A 1 -20.41 22.72 -19.27
C MET A 1 -19.46 23.78 -18.75
N SER A 2 -19.18 23.83 -17.44
CA SER A 2 -18.27 24.83 -16.86
C SER A 2 -16.82 24.37 -16.99
N LEU A 3 -15.90 25.32 -17.09
CA LEU A 3 -14.45 25.08 -17.17
C LEU A 3 -13.93 24.26 -15.99
N SER A 4 -14.53 24.45 -14.81
CA SER A 4 -14.22 23.65 -13.61
C SER A 4 -14.51 22.16 -13.81
N SER A 5 -15.60 21.79 -14.49
CA SER A 5 -15.99 20.39 -14.67
C SER A 5 -15.10 19.68 -15.69
N MET A 6 -14.53 20.41 -16.66
CA MET A 6 -13.59 19.84 -17.63
C MET A 6 -12.19 19.63 -17.02
N ALA A 7 -11.75 20.55 -16.15
CA ALA A 7 -10.51 20.40 -15.41
C ALA A 7 -10.57 19.23 -14.40
N GLU A 8 -11.71 19.03 -13.73
CA GLU A 8 -11.93 17.85 -12.88
C GLU A 8 -11.95 16.55 -13.68
N ASP A 9 -12.61 16.50 -14.84
CA ASP A 9 -12.67 15.28 -15.68
C ASP A 9 -11.30 14.92 -16.27
N ALA A 10 -10.48 15.92 -16.63
CA ALA A 10 -9.09 15.72 -17.06
C ALA A 10 -8.19 15.24 -15.90
N ALA A 11 -8.36 15.78 -14.69
CA ALA A 11 -7.64 15.36 -13.50
C ALA A 11 -7.99 13.91 -13.08
N LEU A 12 -9.27 13.53 -13.19
CA LEU A 12 -9.76 12.17 -12.94
C LEU A 12 -9.19 11.15 -13.94
N ARG A 13 -9.01 11.54 -15.22
CA ARG A 13 -8.35 10.67 -16.22
C ARG A 13 -6.86 10.46 -15.94
N LEU A 14 -6.18 11.43 -15.32
CA LEU A 14 -4.77 11.34 -14.94
C LEU A 14 -4.55 10.57 -13.61
N GLN A 15 -5.56 10.55 -12.72
CA GLN A 15 -5.56 9.81 -11.45
C GLN A 15 -5.39 8.28 -11.59
N GLY A 16 -5.61 7.73 -12.79
CA GLY A 16 -5.37 6.32 -13.10
C GLY A 16 -3.90 5.92 -13.23
N THR A 17 -2.95 6.84 -13.04
CA THR A 17 -1.52 6.61 -13.27
C THR A 17 -0.76 6.47 -11.94
N PRO A 18 -0.34 5.25 -11.53
CA PRO A 18 0.39 5.08 -10.27
C PRO A 18 1.80 5.69 -10.36
N GLY A 19 2.18 6.53 -9.40
CA GLY A 19 3.56 7.01 -9.22
C GLY A 19 3.91 8.39 -9.78
N VAL A 20 2.94 9.32 -9.81
CA VAL A 20 3.19 10.71 -10.25
C VAL A 20 4.14 11.40 -9.26
N SER A 21 5.39 11.60 -9.68
CA SER A 21 6.37 12.38 -8.91
C SER A 21 5.96 13.86 -8.81
N PRO A 22 6.47 14.63 -7.82
CA PRO A 22 6.23 16.07 -7.73
C PRO A 22 6.55 16.84 -9.02
N ARG A 23 7.54 16.35 -9.78
CA ARG A 23 7.92 16.90 -11.09
C ARG A 23 6.86 16.63 -12.17
N ALA A 24 6.16 15.50 -12.10
CA ALA A 24 5.07 15.18 -13.01
C ALA A 24 3.81 15.99 -12.67
N ALA A 25 3.51 16.22 -11.38
CA ALA A 25 2.44 17.13 -10.95
C ALA A 25 2.71 18.58 -11.42
N ALA A 26 3.95 19.06 -11.32
CA ALA A 26 4.35 20.36 -11.85
C ALA A 26 4.27 20.45 -13.38
N ALA A 27 4.62 19.38 -14.09
CA ALA A 27 4.49 19.30 -15.55
C ALA A 27 3.02 19.32 -16.01
N THR A 28 2.14 18.64 -15.29
CA THR A 28 0.69 18.67 -15.55
C THR A 28 0.11 20.06 -15.28
N ALA A 29 0.49 20.71 -14.18
CA ALA A 29 0.07 22.07 -13.87
C ALA A 29 0.51 23.06 -14.97
N ALA A 30 1.76 22.96 -15.42
CA ALA A 30 2.30 23.78 -16.50
C ALA A 30 1.59 23.54 -17.85
N ALA A 31 1.27 22.28 -18.17
CA ALA A 31 0.57 21.92 -19.40
C ALA A 31 -0.86 22.48 -19.42
N VAL A 32 -1.59 22.38 -18.31
CA VAL A 32 -2.96 22.92 -18.18
C VAL A 32 -2.96 24.45 -18.27
N THR A 33 -2.01 25.12 -17.59
CA THR A 33 -1.87 26.58 -17.68
C THR A 33 -1.53 27.04 -19.10
N ALA A 34 -0.66 26.32 -19.83
CA ALA A 34 -0.33 26.64 -21.21
C ALA A 34 -1.54 26.45 -22.16
N GLU A 35 -2.33 25.41 -21.96
CA GLU A 35 -3.53 25.13 -22.75
C GLU A 35 -4.61 26.21 -22.55
N GLU A 36 -4.83 26.65 -21.31
CA GLU A 36 -5.83 27.68 -21.01
C GLU A 36 -5.41 29.06 -21.52
N MET A 37 -4.12 29.39 -21.46
CA MET A 37 -3.60 30.60 -22.10
C MET A 37 -3.78 30.55 -23.62
N ALA A 38 -3.62 29.39 -24.26
CA ALA A 38 -3.85 29.22 -25.69
C ALA A 38 -5.34 29.39 -26.08
N LYS A 39 -6.27 29.17 -25.15
CA LYS A 39 -7.72 29.43 -25.32
C LYS A 39 -8.11 30.88 -25.02
N GLY A 40 -7.15 31.75 -24.72
CA GLY A 40 -7.38 33.17 -24.46
C GLY A 40 -7.85 33.47 -23.03
N ALA A 41 -7.68 32.53 -22.10
CA ALA A 41 -8.01 32.77 -20.70
C ALA A 41 -7.07 33.85 -20.10
N PRO A 42 -7.59 34.72 -19.20
CA PRO A 42 -6.75 35.64 -18.46
C PRO A 42 -5.65 34.90 -17.68
N PRO A 43 -4.42 35.46 -17.56
CA PRO A 43 -3.31 34.78 -16.88
C PRO A 43 -3.62 34.37 -15.43
N ALA A 44 -4.47 35.15 -14.75
CA ALA A 44 -4.92 34.85 -13.39
C ALA A 44 -5.80 33.58 -13.32
N ASP A 45 -6.65 33.36 -14.31
CA ASP A 45 -7.54 32.20 -14.39
C ASP A 45 -6.77 30.95 -14.80
N ALA A 46 -5.83 31.08 -15.74
CA ALA A 46 -4.94 29.99 -16.17
C ALA A 46 -3.99 29.53 -15.04
N LYS A 47 -3.52 30.47 -14.19
CA LYS A 47 -2.74 30.14 -12.99
C LYS A 47 -3.59 29.41 -11.95
N THR A 48 -4.81 29.89 -11.69
CA THR A 48 -5.74 29.26 -10.74
C THR A 48 -6.14 27.85 -11.19
N ALA A 49 -6.35 27.64 -12.49
CA ALA A 49 -6.60 26.32 -13.07
C ALA A 49 -5.41 25.37 -12.91
N GLY A 50 -4.18 25.84 -13.16
CA GLY A 50 -2.95 25.07 -12.96
C GLY A 50 -2.70 24.69 -11.50
N GLU A 51 -2.94 25.60 -10.56
CA GLU A 51 -2.82 25.33 -9.13
C GLU A 51 -3.87 24.33 -8.63
N ASN A 52 -5.10 24.42 -9.11
CA ASN A 52 -6.16 23.45 -8.79
C ASN A 52 -5.84 22.07 -9.37
N ALA A 53 -5.34 22.01 -10.61
CA ALA A 53 -4.85 20.77 -11.22
C ALA A 53 -3.67 20.16 -10.45
N ALA A 54 -2.73 21.00 -9.96
CA ALA A 54 -1.62 20.56 -9.12
C ALA A 54 -2.09 19.98 -7.77
N ARG A 55 -3.08 20.61 -7.12
CA ARG A 55 -3.67 20.11 -5.87
C ARG A 55 -4.44 18.80 -6.07
N SER A 56 -5.20 18.68 -7.16
CA SER A 56 -5.93 17.45 -7.51
C SER A 56 -5.01 16.30 -7.95
N ALA A 57 -3.89 16.61 -8.62
CA ALA A 57 -2.85 15.64 -8.98
C ALA A 57 -1.98 15.23 -7.78
N SER A 58 -1.83 16.12 -6.80
CA SER A 58 -1.17 15.84 -5.50
C SER A 58 -2.10 15.09 -4.54
N GLY A 59 -2.91 14.17 -5.08
CA GLY A 59 -4.03 13.49 -4.42
C GLY A 59 -3.78 13.27 -2.94
N THR A 60 -4.70 13.79 -2.12
CA THR A 60 -4.73 13.79 -0.65
C THR A 60 -3.59 12.98 -0.05
N SER A 61 -2.39 13.56 0.07
CA SER A 61 -1.35 12.91 0.84
C SER A 61 -1.83 12.93 2.28
N VAL A 62 -2.44 11.84 2.72
CA VAL A 62 -2.87 11.66 4.10
C VAL A 62 -1.66 11.92 4.97
N ALA A 63 -1.78 12.94 5.82
CA ALA A 63 -0.75 13.38 6.75
C ALA A 63 -0.05 12.18 7.37
N GLY A 64 1.29 12.23 7.36
CA GLY A 64 2.20 11.14 7.73
C GLY A 64 2.01 10.62 9.15
N SER A 65 1.03 9.75 9.31
CA SER A 65 0.77 8.96 10.50
C SER A 65 1.60 7.68 10.43
N VAL A 66 1.94 7.09 11.57
CA VAL A 66 2.43 5.70 11.69
C VAL A 66 1.56 4.75 10.87
N LEU A 67 0.27 5.07 10.73
CA LEU A 67 -0.69 4.39 9.87
C LEU A 67 -0.26 4.39 8.39
N THR A 68 0.27 5.49 7.85
CA THR A 68 0.74 5.59 6.45
C THR A 68 2.00 4.73 6.21
N GLN A 69 2.87 4.61 7.22
CA GLN A 69 4.00 3.68 7.17
C GLN A 69 3.56 2.23 7.28
N LEU A 70 2.55 1.94 8.10
CA LEU A 70 1.92 0.62 8.16
C LEU A 70 1.31 0.26 6.80
N VAL A 71 0.51 1.15 6.21
CA VAL A 71 -0.15 0.95 4.91
C VAL A 71 0.86 0.75 3.77
N LYS A 72 2.04 1.39 3.84
CA LYS A 72 3.10 1.18 2.85
C LYS A 72 3.60 -0.28 2.80
N TYR A 73 3.60 -0.98 3.93
CA TYR A 73 4.12 -2.34 4.05
C TYR A 73 3.04 -3.41 4.18
N VAL A 74 1.78 -3.04 4.44
CA VAL A 74 0.66 -3.98 4.46
C VAL A 74 0.29 -4.30 3.02
N PRO A 75 0.52 -5.54 2.54
CA PRO A 75 0.28 -5.90 1.15
C PRO A 75 -1.22 -6.22 0.98
N THR A 76 -2.04 -5.18 0.96
CA THR A 76 -3.51 -5.26 0.96
C THR A 76 -4.04 -6.08 -0.20
N GLU A 77 -3.35 -6.07 -1.35
CA GLU A 77 -3.69 -6.89 -2.51
C GLU A 77 -3.52 -8.38 -2.21
N THR A 78 -2.38 -8.78 -1.63
CA THR A 78 -2.17 -10.20 -1.27
C THR A 78 -3.09 -10.66 -0.15
N ILE A 79 -3.41 -9.77 0.79
CA ILE A 79 -4.42 -10.03 1.82
C ILE A 79 -5.80 -10.23 1.19
N SER A 80 -6.18 -9.38 0.23
CA SER A 80 -7.47 -9.48 -0.47
C SER A 80 -7.57 -10.77 -1.27
N VAL A 81 -6.49 -11.16 -1.97
CA VAL A 81 -6.42 -12.44 -2.68
C VAL A 81 -6.52 -13.60 -1.71
N TYR A 82 -5.82 -13.56 -0.57
CA TYR A 82 -5.92 -14.59 0.45
C TYR A 82 -7.35 -14.74 0.96
N LEU A 83 -8.04 -13.63 1.26
CA LEU A 83 -9.44 -13.67 1.67
C LEU A 83 -10.36 -14.25 0.58
N ALA A 84 -10.15 -13.87 -0.67
CA ALA A 84 -10.93 -14.41 -1.79
C ALA A 84 -10.73 -15.93 -1.92
N VAL A 85 -9.49 -16.42 -1.79
CA VAL A 85 -9.19 -17.85 -1.78
C VAL A 85 -9.84 -18.54 -0.59
N GLN A 86 -9.76 -17.96 0.61
CA GLN A 86 -10.37 -18.53 1.81
C GLN A 86 -11.89 -18.59 1.71
N ALA A 87 -12.51 -17.59 1.08
CA ALA A 87 -13.94 -17.59 0.79
C ALA A 87 -14.30 -18.68 -0.24
N ALA A 88 -13.49 -18.85 -1.29
CA ALA A 88 -13.68 -19.88 -2.32
C ALA A 88 -13.50 -21.31 -1.78
N LEU A 89 -12.58 -21.52 -0.83
CA LEU A 89 -12.38 -22.81 -0.15
C LEU A 89 -13.53 -23.16 0.82
N GLY A 90 -14.34 -22.18 1.20
CA GLY A 90 -15.47 -22.37 2.11
C GLY A 90 -15.05 -22.70 3.55
N THR A 91 -16.02 -23.14 4.35
CA THR A 91 -15.79 -23.56 5.73
C THR A 91 -15.20 -24.95 5.78
N VAL A 92 -14.08 -25.10 6.48
CA VAL A 92 -13.48 -26.41 6.75
C VAL A 92 -14.39 -27.18 7.70
N THR A 93 -14.89 -28.33 7.25
CA THR A 93 -15.76 -29.21 8.02
C THR A 93 -14.99 -30.44 8.46
N ALA A 94 -15.08 -30.77 9.75
CA ALA A 94 -14.53 -32.03 10.25
C ALA A 94 -15.44 -33.20 9.85
N PRO A 95 -14.88 -34.40 9.65
CA PRO A 95 -15.69 -35.60 9.46
C PRO A 95 -16.63 -35.83 10.66
N PRO A 96 -17.79 -36.49 10.46
CA PRO A 96 -18.74 -36.71 11.53
C PRO A 96 -18.11 -37.46 12.72
N GLY A 97 -18.34 -36.95 13.93
CA GLY A 97 -17.79 -37.52 15.17
C GLY A 97 -16.34 -37.11 15.48
N ARG A 98 -15.74 -36.23 14.69
CA ARG A 98 -14.36 -35.75 14.88
C ARG A 98 -14.34 -34.29 15.34
N ALA A 99 -13.32 -33.90 16.09
CA ALA A 99 -13.10 -32.50 16.47
C ALA A 99 -12.69 -31.64 15.26
N GLU A 100 -12.94 -30.33 15.31
CA GLU A 100 -12.59 -29.39 14.24
C GLU A 100 -11.10 -29.42 13.85
N CYS A 101 -10.21 -29.65 14.83
CA CYS A 101 -8.76 -29.76 14.60
C CYS A 101 -8.34 -31.00 13.80
N GLN A 102 -9.25 -31.94 13.54
CA GLN A 102 -8.97 -33.12 12.71
C GLN A 102 -9.46 -32.96 11.27
N ALA A 103 -9.94 -31.77 10.91
CA ALA A 103 -10.28 -31.45 9.54
C ALA A 103 -9.01 -31.20 8.70
N ASP A 104 -9.12 -31.28 7.38
CA ASP A 104 -7.97 -31.06 6.49
C ASP A 104 -7.70 -29.55 6.29
N PHE A 105 -6.62 -29.05 6.88
CA PHE A 105 -6.13 -27.68 6.72
C PHE A 105 -4.99 -27.57 5.70
N THR A 106 -4.61 -28.65 5.00
CA THR A 106 -3.46 -28.69 4.10
C THR A 106 -3.54 -27.61 3.02
N SER A 107 -4.71 -27.46 2.39
CA SER A 107 -4.92 -26.43 1.36
C SER A 107 -4.70 -25.02 1.88
N ARG A 108 -5.10 -24.73 3.12
CA ARG A 108 -4.95 -23.43 3.76
C ARG A 108 -3.48 -23.13 4.09
N TRP A 109 -2.73 -24.13 4.55
CA TRP A 109 -1.28 -24.02 4.74
C TRP A 109 -0.56 -23.74 3.42
N VAL A 110 -0.90 -24.49 2.35
CA VAL A 110 -0.30 -24.30 1.02
C VAL A 110 -0.55 -22.88 0.52
N TRP A 111 -1.80 -22.39 0.59
CA TRP A 111 -2.14 -21.03 0.15
C TRP A 111 -1.48 -19.94 0.99
N LEU A 112 -1.38 -20.14 2.31
CA LEU A 112 -0.67 -19.23 3.19
C LEU A 112 0.81 -19.10 2.81
N VAL A 113 1.49 -20.23 2.59
CA VAL A 113 2.90 -20.22 2.18
C VAL A 113 3.07 -19.62 0.79
N LEU A 114 2.23 -20.02 -0.17
CA LEU A 114 2.30 -19.54 -1.55
C LEU A 114 2.12 -18.03 -1.64
N LEU A 115 1.12 -17.47 -0.96
CA LEU A 115 0.90 -16.03 -0.95
C LEU A 115 1.96 -15.29 -0.12
N GLY A 116 2.47 -15.88 0.96
CA GLY A 116 3.62 -15.32 1.69
C GLY A 116 4.86 -15.19 0.80
N VAL A 117 5.17 -16.21 -0.01
CA VAL A 117 6.26 -16.15 -1.00
C VAL A 117 5.95 -15.11 -2.07
N ALA A 118 4.71 -15.04 -2.56
CA ALA A 118 4.31 -14.03 -3.53
C ALA A 118 4.47 -12.60 -2.98
N THR A 119 4.11 -12.35 -1.72
CA THR A 119 4.32 -11.06 -1.04
C THR A 119 5.80 -10.68 -1.02
N VAL A 120 6.69 -11.62 -0.70
CA VAL A 120 8.14 -11.38 -0.70
C VAL A 120 8.63 -11.02 -2.11
N LEU A 121 8.25 -11.81 -3.11
CA LEU A 121 8.66 -11.60 -4.50
C LEU A 121 8.13 -10.27 -5.06
N LEU A 122 6.88 -9.91 -4.77
CA LEU A 122 6.30 -8.64 -5.17
C LEU A 122 7.04 -7.46 -4.53
N THR A 123 7.34 -7.55 -3.23
CA THR A 123 8.08 -6.50 -2.52
C THR A 123 9.49 -6.32 -3.08
N LEU A 124 10.17 -7.43 -3.38
CA LEU A 124 11.48 -7.42 -4.04
C LEU A 124 11.40 -6.85 -5.45
N GLY A 125 10.40 -7.23 -6.25
CA GLY A 125 10.19 -6.73 -7.61
C GLY A 125 9.90 -5.23 -7.66
N LEU A 126 9.05 -4.73 -6.77
CA LEU A 126 8.78 -3.29 -6.62
C LEU A 126 10.04 -2.53 -6.17
N SER A 127 10.81 -3.10 -5.26
CA SER A 127 12.08 -2.53 -4.81
C SER A 127 13.13 -2.50 -5.92
N TYR A 128 13.19 -3.56 -6.73
CA TYR A 128 14.07 -3.63 -7.89
C TYR A 128 13.70 -2.55 -8.92
N ARG A 129 12.41 -2.46 -9.25
CA ARG A 129 11.90 -1.46 -10.19
C ARG A 129 12.19 -0.03 -9.72
N SER A 130 11.95 0.27 -8.44
CA SER A 130 12.19 1.62 -7.91
C SER A 130 13.67 2.00 -7.91
N GLN A 131 14.57 1.07 -7.57
CA GLN A 131 16.02 1.31 -7.64
C GLN A 131 16.48 1.56 -9.09
N LYS A 132 15.99 0.77 -10.05
CA LYS A 132 16.35 0.92 -11.46
C LYS A 132 15.78 2.17 -12.13
N GLN A 133 14.64 2.68 -11.66
CA GLN A 133 14.10 3.96 -12.13
C GLN A 133 14.97 5.16 -11.70
N VAL A 134 15.56 5.10 -10.50
CA VAL A 134 16.41 6.19 -9.98
C VAL A 134 17.84 6.09 -10.53
N ALA A 135 18.39 4.88 -10.62
CA ALA A 135 19.75 4.65 -11.08
C ALA A 135 19.83 3.39 -11.98
N PRO A 136 19.59 3.52 -13.30
CA PRO A 136 19.52 2.40 -14.24
C PRO A 136 20.75 1.48 -14.22
N ASP A 137 21.94 2.07 -14.13
CA ASP A 137 23.22 1.34 -14.19
C ASP A 137 23.73 0.86 -12.83
N SER A 138 23.04 1.22 -11.74
CA SER A 138 23.45 0.79 -10.40
C SER A 138 23.22 -0.71 -10.18
N ARG A 139 24.10 -1.35 -9.40
CA ARG A 139 23.89 -2.72 -8.95
C ARG A 139 22.73 -2.75 -7.95
N PHE A 140 21.82 -3.71 -8.13
CA PHE A 140 20.69 -3.89 -7.24
C PHE A 140 21.17 -4.22 -5.82
N ARG A 141 20.69 -3.45 -4.84
CA ARG A 141 20.91 -3.72 -3.42
C ARG A 141 19.63 -4.32 -2.85
N VAL A 142 19.70 -5.59 -2.42
CA VAL A 142 18.54 -6.29 -1.88
C VAL A 142 18.09 -5.61 -0.58
N PRO A 143 16.89 -5.03 -0.52
CA PRO A 143 16.33 -4.55 0.73
C PRO A 143 15.88 -5.76 1.53
N LEU A 144 16.56 -6.10 2.62
CA LEU A 144 16.19 -7.26 3.45
C LEU A 144 15.03 -6.94 4.40
N VAL A 145 14.91 -5.68 4.85
CA VAL A 145 13.95 -5.28 5.87
C VAL A 145 12.55 -5.20 5.29
N GLU A 146 12.40 -4.63 4.09
CA GLU A 146 11.10 -4.36 3.49
C GLU A 146 10.32 -5.66 3.15
N PRO A 147 10.90 -6.68 2.48
CA PRO A 147 10.22 -7.95 2.25
C PRO A 147 9.97 -8.73 3.53
N ALA A 148 10.87 -8.68 4.51
CA ALA A 148 10.69 -9.35 5.80
C ALA A 148 9.52 -8.73 6.59
N ALA A 149 9.41 -7.41 6.60
CA ALA A 149 8.30 -6.69 7.23
C ALA A 149 6.97 -6.99 6.52
N ALA A 150 6.95 -6.96 5.18
CA ALA A 150 5.76 -7.27 4.39
C ALA A 150 5.29 -8.73 4.59
N ALA A 151 6.22 -9.69 4.60
CA ALA A 151 5.92 -11.09 4.88
C ALA A 151 5.38 -11.29 6.30
N SER A 152 6.01 -10.65 7.29
CA SER A 152 5.56 -10.72 8.69
C SER A 152 4.16 -10.12 8.85
N ALA A 153 3.90 -8.97 8.23
CA ALA A 153 2.58 -8.33 8.23
C ALA A 153 1.52 -9.23 7.61
N TYR A 154 1.82 -9.83 6.46
CA TYR A 154 0.95 -10.80 5.81
C TYR A 154 0.65 -12.00 6.72
N LEU A 155 1.68 -12.61 7.31
CA LEU A 155 1.52 -13.78 8.19
C LEU A 155 0.68 -13.46 9.42
N ILE A 156 1.00 -12.37 10.13
CA ILE A 156 0.24 -11.92 11.30
C ILE A 156 -1.24 -11.74 10.95
N TRP A 157 -1.50 -11.09 9.81
CA TRP A 157 -2.86 -10.84 9.37
C TRP A 157 -3.57 -12.14 8.98
N ALA A 158 -2.96 -12.96 8.12
CA ALA A 158 -3.52 -14.22 7.64
C ALA A 158 -3.81 -15.22 8.78
N LEU A 159 -2.92 -15.29 9.78
CA LEU A 159 -3.04 -16.19 10.92
C LEU A 159 -4.04 -15.71 11.97
N SER A 160 -4.34 -14.41 12.01
CA SER A 160 -5.33 -13.84 12.93
C SER A 160 -6.78 -14.09 12.54
N LEU A 161 -7.03 -14.53 11.31
CA LEU A 161 -8.38 -14.74 10.81
C LEU A 161 -9.06 -15.94 11.48
N PRO A 162 -10.40 -15.94 11.59
CA PRO A 162 -11.16 -17.09 12.08
C PRO A 162 -10.95 -18.37 11.25
N THR A 163 -10.58 -18.21 9.98
CA THR A 163 -10.30 -19.31 9.03
C THR A 163 -8.83 -19.70 8.98
N THR A 164 -8.03 -19.27 9.97
CA THR A 164 -6.60 -19.58 10.06
C THR A 164 -6.30 -21.08 10.02
N PRO A 165 -5.20 -21.51 9.35
CA PRO A 165 -4.75 -22.90 9.40
C PRO A 165 -4.26 -23.33 10.80
N LEU A 166 -4.06 -22.39 11.75
CA LEU A 166 -3.72 -22.72 13.13
C LEU A 166 -4.79 -23.53 13.88
N LYS A 167 -6.02 -23.60 13.35
CA LYS A 167 -7.07 -24.46 13.91
C LYS A 167 -6.76 -25.96 13.79
N ASP A 168 -5.73 -26.34 13.03
CA ASP A 168 -5.15 -27.68 12.99
C ASP A 168 -4.62 -28.11 14.38
N PHE A 169 -4.26 -27.16 15.25
CA PHE A 169 -3.89 -27.43 16.62
C PHE A 169 -5.12 -27.41 17.54
N CYS A 170 -5.46 -28.54 18.18
CA CYS A 170 -6.64 -28.64 19.05
C CYS A 170 -6.64 -27.70 20.27
N SER A 171 -5.46 -27.20 20.68
CA SER A 171 -5.33 -26.22 21.77
C SER A 171 -5.50 -24.77 21.33
N TYR A 172 -5.62 -24.51 20.03
CA TYR A 172 -5.68 -23.16 19.48
C TYR A 172 -7.12 -22.65 19.38
N ASP A 173 -7.45 -21.62 20.15
CA ASP A 173 -8.70 -20.86 20.02
C ASP A 173 -8.50 -19.61 19.17
N ALA A 174 -9.00 -19.65 17.92
CA ALA A 174 -8.90 -18.53 17.00
C ALA A 174 -9.59 -17.25 17.51
N ARG A 175 -10.64 -17.36 18.35
CA ARG A 175 -11.36 -16.19 18.88
C ARG A 175 -10.54 -15.47 19.94
N ALA A 176 -9.83 -16.22 20.78
CA ALA A 176 -8.96 -15.65 21.81
C ALA A 176 -7.65 -15.13 21.22
N TRP A 177 -7.01 -15.91 20.34
CA TRP A 177 -5.67 -15.61 19.84
C TRP A 177 -5.64 -14.64 18.66
N GLY A 178 -6.71 -14.54 17.86
CA GLY A 178 -6.77 -13.64 16.70
C GLY A 178 -6.45 -12.18 17.05
N PRO A 179 -7.17 -11.54 18.00
CA PRO A 179 -6.88 -10.18 18.45
C PRO A 179 -5.48 -10.03 19.04
N VAL A 180 -5.00 -11.03 19.80
CA VAL A 180 -3.67 -11.01 20.42
C VAL A 180 -2.57 -11.02 19.36
N LEU A 181 -2.67 -11.89 18.35
CA LEU A 181 -1.73 -11.96 17.24
C LEU A 181 -1.69 -10.65 16.44
N LEU A 182 -2.86 -10.05 16.16
CA LEU A 182 -2.92 -8.76 15.46
C LEU A 182 -2.26 -7.65 16.27
N LEU A 183 -2.63 -7.49 17.54
CA LEU A 183 -2.09 -6.43 18.39
C LEU A 183 -0.59 -6.59 18.61
N ALA A 184 -0.15 -7.79 19.01
CA ALA A 184 1.26 -8.06 19.26
C ALA A 184 2.07 -7.92 17.97
N GLY A 185 1.60 -8.51 16.87
CA GLY A 185 2.30 -8.50 15.59
C GLY A 185 2.43 -7.11 14.99
N THR A 186 1.33 -6.33 14.97
CA THR A 186 1.38 -4.93 14.49
C THR A 186 2.26 -4.05 15.36
N THR A 187 2.25 -4.25 16.68
CA THR A 187 3.14 -3.55 17.61
C THR A 187 4.61 -3.87 17.32
N ILE A 188 4.97 -5.15 17.18
CA ILE A 188 6.35 -5.56 16.87
C ILE A 188 6.81 -4.97 15.55
N ILE A 189 5.98 -5.00 14.50
CA ILE A 189 6.31 -4.42 13.19
C ILE A 189 6.55 -2.90 13.33
N ALA A 190 5.65 -2.18 14.01
CA ALA A 190 5.77 -0.74 14.21
C ALA A 190 7.02 -0.37 15.02
N THR A 191 7.30 -1.08 16.12
CA THR A 191 8.51 -0.88 16.93
C THR A 191 9.76 -1.17 16.12
N THR A 192 9.77 -2.24 15.33
CA THR A 192 10.90 -2.59 14.46
C THR A 192 11.16 -1.49 13.42
N ALA A 193 10.12 -1.01 12.75
CA ALA A 193 10.23 0.08 11.79
C ALA A 193 10.78 1.37 12.43
N TYR A 194 10.36 1.67 13.66
CA TYR A 194 10.87 2.80 14.45
C TYR A 194 12.36 2.65 14.78
N VAL A 195 12.77 1.49 15.33
CA VAL A 195 14.15 1.23 15.75
C VAL A 195 15.13 1.29 14.58
N PHE A 196 14.73 0.81 13.40
CA PHE A 196 15.60 0.82 12.21
C PHE A 196 15.66 2.19 11.50
N GLY A 197 15.07 3.24 12.07
CA GLY A 197 15.09 4.58 11.46
C GLY A 197 14.44 4.61 10.07
N LYS A 198 13.62 3.59 9.76
CA LYS A 198 12.83 3.52 8.52
C LYS A 198 11.57 4.38 8.62
N THR A 199 11.41 5.11 9.73
CA THR A 199 10.46 6.21 9.83
C THR A 199 10.87 7.30 8.86
N ILE A 200 9.97 7.66 7.95
CA ILE A 200 10.16 8.76 7.00
C ILE A 200 10.41 10.04 7.82
N THR A 201 11.67 10.47 7.93
CA THR A 201 12.02 11.82 8.36
C THR A 201 11.54 12.77 7.28
N TRP A 202 10.39 13.41 7.51
CA TRP A 202 9.91 14.48 6.67
C TRP A 202 10.88 15.66 6.80
N GLN A 203 11.72 15.84 5.79
CA GLN A 203 12.43 17.09 5.60
C GLN A 203 11.34 18.16 5.41
N LYS A 204 11.17 19.06 6.40
CA LYS A 204 10.35 20.26 6.24
C LYS A 204 10.80 20.92 4.94
N VAL A 205 9.93 20.92 3.92
CA VAL A 205 10.03 21.88 2.83
C VAL A 205 9.69 23.23 3.45
N LEU A 206 10.69 23.85 4.10
CA LEU A 206 10.64 25.26 4.45
C LEU A 206 10.65 26.01 3.11
N GLN A 207 9.46 26.35 2.62
CA GLN A 207 9.02 27.74 2.54
C GLN A 207 10.17 28.77 2.43
N GLU A 208 10.89 28.75 1.30
CA GLU A 208 11.69 29.87 0.79
C GLU A 208 11.10 30.27 -0.57
N ASP A 209 9.93 30.91 -0.55
CA ASP A 209 9.40 31.67 -1.70
C ASP A 209 8.63 32.88 -1.14
N GLY A 210 9.29 33.59 -0.23
CA GLY A 210 8.74 34.76 0.44
C GLY A 210 9.85 35.74 0.83
N ASP A 211 10.73 36.05 -0.13
CA ASP A 211 11.45 37.32 -0.21
C ASP A 211 12.34 37.33 -1.47
N ARG A 212 11.81 37.91 -2.57
CA ARG A 212 12.55 38.70 -3.56
C ARG A 212 11.60 39.31 -4.59
#